data_AF-A0A9C8WPY7-F1
#
_entry.id   AF-A0A9C8WPY7-F1
#
_cell.length_a   1.000
_cell.length_b   1.000
_cell.length_c   1.000
_cell.angle_alpha   90.00
_cell.angle_beta   90.00
_cell.angle_gamma   90.00
#
_symmetry.space_group_name_H-M   'P 1'
#
loop_
_entity.id
_entity.type
_entity.pdbx_description
1 polymer ?
#
loop_
_entity_poly.entity_id
_entity_poly.type
_entity_poly.pdbx_seq_one_letter_code
_entity_poly.pdbx_strand_id
1 'polypeptide(L)'
;MTYIPGISQSYTAADQAAAPKEKGKTLGQNDFLTLLVAQMQNQDPLNPTDATEWTSQLAQYSQLEQSMNLNTTMDQLVEGQKSSERLSALSLIGKQAVVEGSTFQLDDGSVEIGYRVDGEASDIQLHIEDGNGRRVSTLFPSDLSAGNHYLTWQGLDQSGAHLPAGEYTIVAEAQSSIEGGTVGVSPLVRTDVTGVDLGESGALLLTDVGEVALSDIYGVYDKKQGPTEPAEGSSPPPPVNGTNVVEEISAAMDGAGII
;
A
#
# COMPACT_ATOMS: atom_id res chain seq x y z
N MET A 1 60.61 -4.06 -6.53
CA MET A 1 60.70 -4.24 -8.00
C MET A 1 60.78 -5.75 -8.22
N THR A 2 59.80 -6.40 -8.83
CA THR A 2 59.37 -6.16 -10.22
C THR A 2 57.99 -6.75 -10.45
N TYR A 3 57.16 -5.94 -11.11
CA TYR A 3 55.83 -6.25 -11.65
C TYR A 3 55.95 -7.29 -12.77
N ILE A 4 55.08 -8.32 -12.80
CA ILE A 4 54.90 -9.18 -13.97
C ILE A 4 53.53 -8.84 -14.58
N PRO A 5 53.47 -8.23 -15.77
CA PRO A 5 52.22 -7.89 -16.44
C PRO A 5 51.68 -9.09 -17.22
N GLY A 6 50.49 -9.57 -16.82
CA GLY A 6 49.72 -10.58 -17.54
C GLY A 6 48.74 -9.94 -18.52
N ILE A 7 49.16 -9.88 -19.78
CA ILE A 7 48.36 -9.95 -21.03
C ILE A 7 46.85 -9.68 -20.96
N SER A 8 46.45 -8.53 -21.50
CA SER A 8 45.09 -8.22 -21.94
C SER A 8 44.66 -9.17 -23.07
N GLN A 9 43.69 -10.05 -22.82
CA GLN A 9 42.92 -10.70 -23.88
C GLN A 9 41.63 -9.91 -24.12
N SER A 10 41.64 -9.13 -25.19
CA SER A 10 40.45 -8.53 -25.77
C SER A 10 39.62 -9.62 -26.46
N TYR A 11 38.50 -10.01 -25.83
CA TYR A 11 37.47 -10.79 -26.50
C TYR A 11 36.65 -9.86 -27.40
N THR A 12 37.07 -9.71 -28.65
CA THR A 12 36.19 -9.29 -29.74
C THR A 12 35.22 -10.43 -30.03
N ALA A 13 34.03 -10.39 -29.42
CA ALA A 13 32.91 -11.22 -29.82
C ALA A 13 32.27 -10.59 -31.07
N ALA A 14 32.33 -11.36 -32.16
CA ALA A 14 31.80 -11.00 -33.46
C ALA A 14 30.29 -10.73 -33.42
N ASP A 15 29.93 -9.68 -34.15
CA ASP A 15 28.60 -9.30 -34.59
C ASP A 15 27.87 -10.49 -35.24
N GLN A 16 26.98 -11.14 -34.49
CA GLN A 16 25.99 -12.07 -35.05
C GLN A 16 24.76 -11.24 -35.44
N ALA A 17 24.72 -10.89 -36.72
CA ALA A 17 23.54 -10.36 -37.38
C ALA A 17 22.34 -11.29 -37.12
N ALA A 18 21.34 -10.76 -36.41
CA ALA A 18 20.06 -11.42 -36.20
C ALA A 18 19.38 -11.65 -37.54
N ALA A 19 19.16 -12.92 -37.89
CA ALA A 19 18.29 -13.30 -38.98
C ALA A 19 16.87 -12.74 -38.71
N PRO A 20 16.15 -12.24 -39.74
CA PRO A 20 14.77 -11.82 -39.55
C PRO A 20 13.96 -13.02 -39.09
N LYS A 21 13.34 -12.92 -37.90
CA LYS A 21 12.26 -13.82 -37.52
C LYS A 21 11.10 -13.53 -38.47
N GLU A 22 10.99 -14.31 -39.55
CA GLU A 22 9.74 -14.50 -40.27
C GLU A 22 8.69 -14.89 -39.23
N LYS A 23 7.82 -13.94 -38.87
CA LYS A 23 6.54 -14.26 -38.25
C LYS A 23 5.79 -15.09 -39.29
N GLY A 24 5.93 -16.41 -39.22
CA GLY A 24 5.09 -17.32 -39.98
C GLY A 24 3.66 -16.86 -39.79
N LYS A 25 2.99 -16.44 -40.87
CA LYS A 25 1.57 -16.12 -40.88
C LYS A 25 0.84 -17.35 -40.37
N THR A 26 0.51 -17.36 -39.09
CA THR A 26 -0.34 -18.37 -38.47
C THR A 26 -1.71 -18.23 -39.12
N LEU A 27 -2.08 -19.27 -39.86
CA LEU A 27 -3.36 -19.38 -40.53
C LEU A 27 -4.46 -19.32 -39.46
N GLY A 28 -5.27 -18.26 -39.46
CA GLY A 28 -6.30 -18.06 -38.44
C GLY A 28 -7.49 -19.01 -38.63
N GLN A 29 -8.36 -19.10 -37.62
CA GLN A 29 -9.63 -19.84 -37.69
C GLN A 29 -10.44 -19.52 -38.97
N ASN A 30 -10.42 -18.25 -39.42
CA ASN A 30 -11.11 -17.79 -40.63
C ASN A 30 -10.48 -18.30 -41.93
N ASP A 31 -9.16 -18.36 -42.00
CA ASP A 31 -8.43 -18.89 -43.15
C ASP A 31 -8.63 -20.42 -43.24
N PHE A 32 -8.74 -21.08 -42.09
CA PHE A 32 -9.10 -22.49 -42.03
C PHE A 32 -10.54 -22.75 -42.50
N LEU A 33 -11.54 -21.99 -42.00
CA LEU A 33 -12.93 -22.17 -42.41
C LEU A 33 -13.08 -21.96 -43.93
N THR A 34 -12.28 -21.07 -44.50
CA THR A 34 -12.21 -20.84 -45.95
C THR A 34 -11.65 -22.06 -46.69
N LEU A 35 -10.58 -22.68 -46.18
CA LEU A 35 -10.02 -23.91 -46.77
C LEU A 35 -10.93 -25.13 -46.57
N LEU A 36 -11.63 -25.25 -45.44
CA LEU A 36 -12.61 -26.32 -45.18
C LEU A 36 -13.77 -26.24 -46.17
N VAL A 37 -14.32 -25.04 -46.39
CA VAL A 37 -15.39 -24.81 -47.37
C VAL A 37 -14.91 -25.10 -48.79
N ALA A 38 -13.68 -24.67 -49.13
CA ALA A 38 -13.08 -24.95 -50.43
C ALA A 38 -12.85 -26.44 -50.68
N GLN A 39 -12.46 -27.21 -49.66
CA GLN A 39 -12.33 -28.66 -49.74
C GLN A 39 -13.70 -29.34 -49.83
N MET A 40 -14.69 -28.97 -49.02
CA MET A 40 -16.05 -29.55 -49.10
C MET A 40 -16.69 -29.41 -50.48
N GLN A 41 -16.35 -28.34 -51.22
CA GLN A 41 -16.81 -28.13 -52.60
C GLN A 41 -16.10 -29.01 -53.64
N ASN A 42 -14.96 -29.63 -53.32
CA ASN A 42 -14.07 -30.35 -54.24
C ASN A 42 -13.67 -31.76 -53.79
N GLN A 43 -14.24 -32.32 -52.71
CA GLN A 43 -13.88 -33.65 -52.21
C GLN A 43 -14.56 -34.77 -52.99
N ASP A 44 -13.78 -35.77 -53.40
CA ASP A 44 -14.24 -37.06 -53.93
C ASP A 44 -14.72 -37.94 -52.75
N PRO A 45 -15.97 -38.46 -52.77
CA PRO A 45 -16.59 -39.18 -51.65
C PRO A 45 -15.88 -40.47 -51.20
N LEU A 46 -14.82 -40.92 -51.87
CA LEU A 46 -14.14 -42.19 -51.59
C LEU A 46 -12.94 -42.11 -50.62
N ASN A 47 -12.52 -40.93 -50.11
CA ASN A 47 -11.43 -40.82 -49.11
C ASN A 47 -11.66 -39.72 -48.03
N PRO A 48 -12.36 -40.02 -46.93
CA PRO A 48 -12.72 -39.06 -45.88
C PRO A 48 -11.67 -38.83 -44.77
N THR A 49 -10.46 -39.38 -44.87
CA THR A 49 -9.49 -39.40 -43.75
C THR A 49 -8.82 -38.05 -43.47
N ASP A 50 -8.57 -37.24 -44.50
CA ASP A 50 -7.90 -35.94 -44.35
C ASP A 50 -8.74 -34.96 -43.51
N ALA A 51 -10.06 -34.91 -43.70
CA ALA A 51 -10.90 -33.97 -42.96
C ALA A 51 -10.89 -34.19 -41.43
N THR A 52 -10.70 -35.43 -40.96
CA THR A 52 -10.76 -35.76 -39.52
C THR A 52 -9.46 -35.39 -38.80
N GLU A 53 -8.30 -35.64 -39.42
CA GLU A 53 -6.99 -35.36 -38.81
C GLU A 53 -6.74 -33.85 -38.69
N TRP A 54 -7.18 -33.08 -39.69
CA TRP A 54 -7.09 -31.61 -39.67
C TRP A 54 -8.09 -30.99 -38.69
N THR A 55 -9.26 -31.59 -38.50
CA THR A 55 -10.22 -31.16 -37.46
C THR A 55 -9.65 -31.39 -36.05
N SER A 56 -8.90 -32.49 -35.84
CA SER A 56 -8.19 -32.74 -34.57
C SER A 56 -7.08 -31.72 -34.33
N GLN A 57 -6.27 -31.41 -35.35
CA GLN A 57 -5.21 -30.40 -35.25
C GLN A 57 -5.79 -29.00 -35.01
N LEU A 58 -6.90 -28.66 -35.65
CA LEU A 58 -7.63 -27.43 -35.37
C LEU A 58 -8.12 -27.34 -33.93
N ALA A 59 -8.70 -28.42 -33.40
CA ALA A 59 -9.21 -28.43 -32.04
C ALA A 59 -8.05 -28.15 -31.07
N GLN A 60 -6.86 -28.72 -31.34
CA GLN A 60 -5.63 -28.44 -30.60
C GLN A 60 -5.18 -26.97 -30.76
N TYR A 61 -5.24 -26.39 -31.97
CA TYR A 61 -4.92 -24.98 -32.20
C TYR A 61 -5.92 -24.02 -31.54
N SER A 62 -7.21 -24.32 -31.60
CA SER A 62 -8.26 -23.52 -30.96
C SER A 62 -8.12 -23.55 -29.44
N GLN A 63 -7.74 -24.69 -28.87
CA GLN A 63 -7.39 -24.81 -27.45
C GLN A 63 -6.13 -23.99 -27.10
N LEU A 64 -5.11 -24.01 -27.96
CA LEU A 64 -3.91 -23.20 -27.76
C LEU A 64 -4.21 -21.69 -27.86
N GLU A 65 -4.98 -21.27 -28.86
CA GLU A 65 -5.43 -19.88 -29.03
C GLU A 65 -6.28 -19.43 -27.84
N GLN A 66 -7.21 -20.27 -27.39
CA GLN A 66 -7.99 -19.99 -26.19
C GLN A 66 -7.09 -19.86 -24.95
N SER A 67 -6.07 -20.70 -24.81
CA SER A 67 -5.08 -20.60 -23.74
C SER A 67 -4.27 -19.30 -23.81
N MET A 68 -3.83 -18.88 -25.01
CA MET A 68 -3.16 -17.59 -25.20
C MET A 68 -4.08 -16.40 -24.88
N ASN A 69 -5.35 -16.48 -25.27
CA ASN A 69 -6.36 -15.46 -24.96
C ASN A 69 -6.63 -15.38 -23.46
N LEU A 70 -6.67 -16.52 -22.76
CA LEU A 70 -6.79 -16.58 -21.31
C LEU A 70 -5.58 -15.93 -20.63
N ASN A 71 -4.36 -16.25 -21.06
CA ASN A 71 -3.14 -15.62 -20.54
C ASN A 71 -3.17 -14.10 -20.75
N THR A 72 -3.55 -13.65 -21.94
CA THR A 72 -3.67 -12.21 -22.26
C THR A 72 -4.71 -11.52 -21.37
N THR A 73 -5.85 -12.17 -21.13
CA THR A 73 -6.90 -11.64 -20.25
C THR A 73 -6.42 -11.58 -18.80
N MET A 74 -5.66 -12.57 -18.34
CA MET A 74 -5.05 -12.57 -17.00
C MET A 74 -4.01 -11.46 -16.85
N ASP A 75 -3.17 -11.23 -17.86
CA ASP A 75 -2.20 -10.12 -17.86
C ASP A 75 -2.93 -8.76 -17.76
N GLN A 76 -4.02 -8.59 -18.51
CA GLN A 76 -4.85 -7.38 -18.43
C GLN A 76 -5.52 -7.22 -17.06
N LEU A 77 -5.95 -8.31 -16.43
CA LEU A 77 -6.53 -8.28 -15.09
C LEU A 77 -5.49 -7.86 -14.05
N VAL A 78 -4.28 -8.40 -14.12
CA VAL A 78 -3.16 -8.04 -13.24
C VAL A 78 -2.80 -6.56 -13.41
N GLU A 79 -2.75 -6.03 -14.64
CA GLU A 79 -2.48 -4.60 -14.86
C GLU A 79 -3.63 -3.73 -14.33
N GLY A 80 -4.88 -4.15 -14.50
CA GLY A 80 -6.03 -3.48 -13.90
C GLY A 80 -5.95 -3.41 -12.37
N GLN A 81 -5.55 -4.51 -11.72
CA GLN A 81 -5.34 -4.58 -10.28
C GLN A 81 -4.21 -3.64 -9.83
N LYS A 82 -3.05 -3.67 -10.51
CA LYS A 82 -1.95 -2.73 -10.25
C LYS A 82 -2.40 -1.29 -10.37
N SER A 83 -3.19 -0.96 -11.40
CA SER A 83 -3.71 0.40 -11.56
C SER A 83 -4.64 0.83 -10.42
N SER A 84 -5.46 -0.10 -9.90
CA SER A 84 -6.30 0.17 -8.73
C SER A 84 -5.46 0.39 -7.48
N GLU A 85 -4.41 -0.41 -7.27
CA GLU A 85 -3.48 -0.26 -6.15
C GLU A 85 -2.78 1.09 -6.19
N ARG A 86 -2.27 1.50 -7.37
CA ARG A 86 -1.70 2.83 -7.61
C ARG A 86 -2.64 3.95 -7.17
N LEU A 87 -3.92 3.86 -7.54
CA LEU A 87 -4.91 4.88 -7.18
C LEU A 87 -5.19 4.92 -5.68
N SER A 88 -5.25 3.75 -5.02
CA SER A 88 -5.40 3.65 -3.57
C SER A 88 -4.20 4.27 -2.83
N ALA A 89 -2.97 4.05 -3.30
CA ALA A 89 -1.77 4.61 -2.70
C ALA A 89 -1.78 6.16 -2.71
N LEU A 90 -2.28 6.80 -3.78
CA LEU A 90 -2.38 8.26 -3.85
C LEU A 90 -3.24 8.86 -2.72
N SER A 91 -4.24 8.12 -2.24
CA SER A 91 -5.10 8.57 -1.12
C SER A 91 -4.39 8.55 0.24
N LEU A 92 -3.21 7.94 0.31
CA LEU A 92 -2.41 7.83 1.54
C LEU A 92 -1.49 9.03 1.75
N ILE A 93 -1.23 9.84 0.71
CA ILE A 93 -0.42 11.05 0.82
C ILE A 93 -1.04 11.98 1.87
N GLY A 94 -0.22 12.43 2.83
CA GLY A 94 -0.64 13.28 3.94
C GLY A 94 -1.28 12.52 5.12
N LYS A 95 -1.40 11.19 5.04
CA LYS A 95 -1.80 10.33 6.15
C LYS A 95 -0.58 9.76 6.88
N GLN A 96 -0.82 9.16 8.04
CA GLN A 96 0.18 8.42 8.80
C GLN A 96 0.01 6.92 8.55
N ALA A 97 1.05 6.27 8.03
CA ALA A 97 1.10 4.83 7.87
C ALA A 97 1.81 4.19 9.06
N VAL A 98 1.36 3.01 9.47
CA VAL A 98 2.09 2.15 10.41
C VAL A 98 2.88 1.14 9.61
N VAL A 99 4.19 1.13 9.83
CA VAL A 99 5.14 0.28 9.12
C VAL A 99 6.02 -0.44 10.14
N GLU A 100 6.60 -1.57 9.72
CA GLU A 100 7.66 -2.20 10.52
C GLU A 100 8.90 -1.32 10.48
N GLY A 101 9.36 -0.91 11.65
CA GLY A 101 10.46 0.02 11.81
C GLY A 101 10.73 0.28 13.28
N SER A 102 11.99 0.50 13.63
CA SER A 102 12.43 0.66 15.02
C SER A 102 12.64 2.12 15.41
N THR A 103 12.84 3.01 14.45
CA THR A 103 13.20 4.41 14.70
C THR A 103 11.98 5.31 14.69
N PHE A 104 11.87 6.18 15.68
CA PHE A 104 10.78 7.16 15.80
C PHE A 104 11.28 8.47 16.40
N GLN A 105 10.54 9.54 16.12
CA GLN A 105 10.81 10.86 16.69
C GLN A 105 9.98 11.09 17.95
N LEU A 106 10.62 11.51 19.04
CA LEU A 106 9.98 12.10 20.20
C LEU A 106 10.02 13.62 20.05
N ASP A 107 8.85 14.26 19.99
CA ASP A 107 8.75 15.72 19.94
C ASP A 107 8.70 16.32 21.35
N ASP A 108 7.55 16.24 22.01
CA ASP A 108 7.37 16.68 23.39
C ASP A 108 6.37 15.77 24.10
N GLY A 109 6.67 15.44 25.35
CA GLY A 109 5.86 14.58 26.18
C GLY A 109 5.85 13.12 25.73
N SER A 110 4.79 12.71 25.03
CA SER A 110 4.46 11.30 24.80
C SER A 110 4.28 10.97 23.32
N VAL A 111 4.63 9.74 22.94
CA VAL A 111 4.52 9.24 21.58
C VAL A 111 3.88 7.86 21.57
N GLU A 112 3.07 7.58 20.56
CA GLU A 112 2.51 6.25 20.36
C GLU A 112 3.49 5.39 19.57
N ILE A 113 3.78 4.22 20.12
CA ILE A 113 4.64 3.21 19.51
C ILE A 113 3.88 1.89 19.41
N GLY A 114 4.28 1.02 18.48
CA GLY A 114 3.66 -0.28 18.31
C GLY A 114 4.65 -1.42 18.29
N TYR A 115 4.11 -2.63 18.38
CA TYR A 115 4.84 -3.89 18.22
C TYR A 115 3.92 -4.93 17.60
N ARG A 116 4.48 -5.80 16.76
CA ARG A 116 3.81 -6.95 16.16
C ARG A 116 4.38 -8.22 16.77
N VAL A 117 3.51 -9.13 17.19
CA VAL A 117 3.87 -10.45 17.71
C VAL A 117 3.43 -11.51 16.72
N ASP A 118 4.35 -12.37 16.29
CA ASP A 118 4.08 -13.38 15.25
C ASP A 118 3.32 -14.61 15.79
N GLY A 119 3.28 -14.79 17.11
CA GLY A 119 2.70 -15.97 17.76
C GLY A 119 2.41 -15.72 19.24
N GLU A 120 2.31 -16.79 20.02
CA GLU A 120 2.09 -16.69 21.47
C GLU A 120 3.41 -16.42 22.21
N ALA A 121 3.49 -15.26 22.86
CA ALA A 121 4.60 -14.89 23.73
C ALA A 121 4.25 -15.07 25.22
N SER A 122 5.24 -15.42 26.04
CA SER A 122 5.14 -15.45 27.51
C SER A 122 5.70 -14.19 28.18
N ASP A 123 6.60 -13.48 27.51
CA ASP A 123 7.15 -12.18 27.95
C ASP A 123 7.53 -11.38 26.71
N ILE A 124 7.35 -10.05 26.76
CA ILE A 124 7.82 -9.10 25.75
C ILE A 124 8.49 -7.93 26.47
N GLN A 125 9.66 -7.54 25.99
CA GLN A 125 10.38 -6.35 26.46
C GLN A 125 10.65 -5.43 25.29
N LEU A 126 10.28 -4.16 25.44
CA LEU A 126 10.61 -3.10 24.49
C LEU A 126 11.64 -2.18 25.12
N HIS A 127 12.86 -2.21 24.63
CA HIS A 127 13.92 -1.31 25.05
C HIS A 127 13.90 -0.06 24.18
N ILE A 128 13.92 1.10 24.82
CA ILE A 128 14.06 2.39 24.13
C ILE A 128 15.51 2.84 24.26
N GLU A 129 16.15 3.13 23.14
CA GLU A 129 17.53 3.58 23.04
C GLU A 129 17.60 5.00 22.47
N ASP A 130 18.51 5.82 23.00
CA ASP A 130 18.81 7.16 22.47
C ASP A 130 19.66 7.06 21.17
N GLY A 131 19.88 8.18 20.49
CA GLY A 131 20.68 8.23 19.25
C GLY A 131 22.15 7.78 19.39
N ASN A 132 22.64 7.50 20.61
CA ASN A 132 23.95 6.89 20.85
C ASN A 132 23.86 5.37 21.10
N GLY A 133 22.69 4.75 20.95
CA GLY A 133 22.44 3.34 21.25
C GLY A 133 22.40 3.04 22.75
N ARG A 134 22.26 4.05 23.61
CA ARG A 134 22.16 3.83 25.06
C ARG A 134 20.72 3.62 25.44
N ARG A 135 20.43 2.51 26.11
CA ARG A 135 19.12 2.23 26.69
C ARG A 135 18.72 3.26 27.73
N VAL A 136 17.61 3.95 27.47
CA VAL A 136 17.04 4.99 28.34
C VAL A 136 15.77 4.53 29.05
N SER A 137 15.03 3.57 28.48
CA SER A 137 13.79 3.05 29.08
C SER A 137 13.57 1.58 28.68
N THR A 138 12.79 0.86 29.48
CA THR A 138 12.29 -0.49 29.17
C THR A 138 10.81 -0.53 29.48
N LEU A 139 10.03 -1.00 28.52
CA LEU A 139 8.58 -1.17 28.63
C LEU A 139 8.26 -2.66 28.64
N PHE A 140 7.26 -3.02 29.43
CA PHE A 140 6.77 -4.39 29.61
C PHE A 140 5.29 -4.42 29.20
N PRO A 141 4.98 -4.66 27.92
CA PRO A 141 3.60 -4.73 27.48
C PRO A 141 2.86 -5.88 28.15
N SER A 142 1.59 -5.67 28.52
CA SER A 142 0.76 -6.71 29.13
C SER A 142 0.04 -7.58 28.10
N ASP A 143 -0.16 -7.07 26.88
CA ASP A 143 -0.77 -7.84 25.79
C ASP A 143 0.33 -8.55 24.99
N LEU A 144 0.33 -9.87 25.08
CA LEU A 144 1.34 -10.75 24.48
C LEU A 144 0.75 -11.62 23.36
N SER A 145 -0.49 -11.34 22.97
CA SER A 145 -1.19 -12.10 21.94
C SER A 145 -0.62 -11.83 20.54
N ALA A 146 -0.80 -12.77 19.62
CA ALA A 146 -0.38 -12.58 18.24
C ALA A 146 -1.13 -11.41 17.57
N GLY A 147 -0.43 -10.64 16.76
CA GLY A 147 -0.97 -9.48 16.04
C GLY A 147 -0.30 -8.16 16.40
N ASN A 148 -0.94 -7.07 16.01
CA ASN A 148 -0.41 -5.72 16.15
C ASN A 148 -0.96 -5.05 17.42
N HIS A 149 -0.06 -4.46 18.19
CA HIS A 149 -0.36 -3.79 19.45
C HIS A 149 0.23 -2.39 19.46
N TYR A 150 -0.41 -1.50 20.20
CA TYR A 150 -0.01 -0.09 20.30
C TYR A 150 -0.07 0.35 21.76
N LEU A 151 0.90 1.16 22.16
CA LEU A 151 0.95 1.78 23.48
C LEU A 151 1.56 3.18 23.40
N THR A 152 1.30 3.99 24.42
CA THR A 152 1.88 5.33 24.52
C THR A 152 3.07 5.33 25.47
N TRP A 153 4.26 5.63 24.94
CA TRP A 153 5.42 5.92 25.76
C TRP A 153 5.43 7.39 26.17
N GLN A 154 5.60 7.65 27.47
CA GLN A 154 5.52 9.00 28.06
C GLN A 154 6.83 9.82 27.92
N GLY A 155 7.79 9.35 27.11
CA GLY A 155 9.09 10.03 26.97
C GLY A 155 9.91 10.04 28.25
N LEU A 156 9.68 9.07 29.16
CA LEU A 156 10.34 9.00 30.46
C LEU A 156 11.47 7.96 30.46
N ASP A 157 12.55 8.30 31.15
CA ASP A 157 13.65 7.39 31.44
C ASP A 157 13.34 6.46 32.63
N GLN A 158 14.29 5.59 32.98
CA GLN A 158 14.17 4.66 34.12
C GLN A 158 14.03 5.35 35.49
N SER A 159 14.40 6.62 35.61
CA SER A 159 14.26 7.41 36.84
C SER A 159 12.94 8.20 36.90
N GLY A 160 12.15 8.18 35.82
CA GLY A 160 10.94 8.98 35.67
C GLY A 160 11.20 10.42 35.21
N ALA A 161 12.41 10.73 34.73
CA ALA A 161 12.73 12.03 34.17
C ALA A 161 12.33 12.11 32.69
N HIS A 162 11.88 13.29 32.25
CA HIS A 162 11.59 13.55 30.85
C HIS A 162 12.87 13.58 30.02
N LEU A 163 12.82 12.88 28.90
CA LEU A 163 13.87 12.87 27.90
C LEU A 163 13.66 14.03 26.90
N PRO A 164 14.74 14.55 26.30
CA PRO A 164 14.64 15.62 25.31
C PRO A 164 13.96 15.17 24.03
N ALA A 165 13.44 16.12 23.27
CA ALA A 165 13.04 15.91 21.88
C ALA A 165 14.21 15.31 21.08
N GLY A 166 13.95 14.28 20.28
CA GLY A 166 15.00 13.60 19.54
C GLY A 166 14.53 12.31 18.89
N GLU A 167 15.43 11.72 18.10
CA GLU A 167 15.24 10.40 17.52
C GLU A 167 15.59 9.32 18.56
N TYR A 168 14.73 8.29 18.62
CA TYR A 168 14.88 7.14 19.50
C TYR A 168 14.65 5.85 18.72
N THR A 169 15.20 4.74 19.24
CA THR A 169 15.07 3.41 18.65
C THR A 169 14.41 2.44 19.61
N ILE A 170 13.49 1.63 19.10
CA ILE A 170 12.85 0.52 19.81
C ILE A 170 13.59 -0.77 19.45
N VAL A 171 14.04 -1.48 20.47
CA VAL A 171 14.53 -2.86 20.35
C VAL A 171 13.54 -3.76 21.07
N ALA A 172 12.92 -4.68 20.33
CA ALA A 172 11.93 -5.59 20.88
C ALA A 172 12.51 -6.99 21.06
N GLU A 173 12.28 -7.58 22.22
CA GLU A 173 12.65 -8.95 22.56
C GLU A 173 11.41 -9.68 23.08
N ALA A 174 11.24 -10.95 22.70
CA ALA A 174 10.12 -11.77 23.12
C ALA A 174 10.55 -13.18 23.51
N GLN A 175 9.90 -13.73 24.52
CA GLN A 175 10.05 -15.11 24.96
C GLN A 175 8.83 -15.91 24.52
N SER A 176 9.05 -17.08 23.91
CA SER A 176 7.98 -17.99 23.48
C SER A 176 7.19 -18.55 24.68
N SER A 177 5.89 -18.75 24.53
CA SER A 177 5.06 -19.49 25.50
C SER A 177 5.33 -21.00 25.49
N ILE A 178 5.86 -21.51 24.37
CA ILE A 178 6.23 -22.91 24.17
C ILE A 178 7.70 -23.09 24.54
N GLU A 179 8.00 -24.06 25.40
CA GLU A 179 9.37 -24.41 25.79
C GLU A 179 10.21 -24.81 24.57
N GLY A 180 11.35 -24.15 24.38
CA GLY A 180 12.21 -24.33 23.20
C GLY A 180 11.66 -23.74 21.90
N GLY A 181 10.49 -23.10 21.92
CA GLY A 181 9.95 -22.35 20.78
C GLY A 181 10.60 -20.98 20.60
N THR A 182 10.43 -20.41 19.41
CA THR A 182 10.81 -19.02 19.09
C THR A 182 9.57 -18.23 18.71
N VAL A 183 9.48 -16.99 19.16
CA VAL A 183 8.43 -16.04 18.74
C VAL A 183 9.10 -14.76 18.28
N GLY A 184 8.68 -14.26 17.12
CA GLY A 184 9.14 -12.98 16.60
C GLY A 184 8.35 -11.83 17.22
N VAL A 185 9.05 -10.76 17.55
CA VAL A 185 8.44 -9.47 17.87
C VAL A 185 9.13 -8.39 17.04
N SER A 186 8.34 -7.59 16.34
CA SER A 186 8.83 -6.55 15.44
C SER A 186 8.28 -5.19 15.87
N PRO A 187 9.12 -4.17 16.10
CA PRO A 187 8.64 -2.82 16.38
C PRO A 187 7.82 -2.25 15.21
N LEU A 188 6.78 -1.50 15.53
CA LEU A 188 5.97 -0.77 14.57
C LEU A 188 6.03 0.72 14.89
N VAL A 189 6.18 1.55 13.86
CA VAL A 189 6.23 3.01 13.99
C VAL A 189 5.21 3.66 13.06
N ARG A 190 4.68 4.81 13.51
CA ARG A 190 3.87 5.69 12.67
C ARG A 190 4.81 6.63 11.92
N THR A 191 4.66 6.69 10.60
CA THR A 191 5.43 7.59 9.74
C THR A 191 4.49 8.38 8.82
N ASP A 192 4.85 9.63 8.53
CA ASP A 192 4.09 10.47 7.62
C ASP A 192 4.35 10.02 6.18
N VAL A 193 3.28 9.84 5.41
CA VAL A 193 3.37 9.54 3.98
C VAL A 193 3.47 10.86 3.22
N THR A 194 4.65 11.17 2.71
CA THR A 194 4.95 12.43 2.02
C THR A 194 4.72 12.35 0.51
N GLY A 195 4.72 11.14 -0.06
CA GLY A 195 4.51 10.93 -1.48
C GLY A 195 4.25 9.48 -1.86
N VAL A 196 4.07 9.25 -3.16
CA VAL A 196 3.94 7.92 -3.77
C VAL A 196 4.78 7.89 -5.03
N ASP A 197 5.60 6.87 -5.19
CA ASP A 197 6.25 6.51 -6.45
C ASP A 197 5.47 5.39 -7.13
N LEU A 198 5.25 5.54 -8.43
CA LEU A 198 4.43 4.65 -9.25
C LEU A 198 5.34 3.94 -10.25
N GLY A 199 5.91 2.81 -9.84
CA GLY A 199 6.78 1.99 -10.68
C GLY A 199 6.06 0.82 -11.37
N GLU A 200 6.78 0.09 -12.23
CA GLU A 200 6.27 -1.12 -12.89
C GLU A 200 5.98 -2.27 -11.89
N SER A 201 6.68 -2.25 -10.76
CA SER A 201 6.58 -3.25 -9.68
C SER A 201 5.42 -3.01 -8.71
N GLY A 202 4.76 -1.85 -8.77
CA GLY A 202 3.71 -1.46 -7.82
C GLY A 202 3.88 -0.03 -7.33
N ALA A 203 3.01 0.40 -6.41
CA ALA A 203 3.13 1.69 -5.75
C ALA A 203 4.01 1.58 -4.50
N LEU A 204 4.99 2.47 -4.37
CA LEU A 204 5.81 2.63 -3.17
C LEU A 204 5.43 3.95 -2.50
N LEU A 205 5.23 3.93 -1.19
CA LEU A 205 5.02 5.13 -0.40
C LEU A 205 6.36 5.74 0.00
N LEU A 206 6.50 7.05 -0.17
CA LEU A 206 7.62 7.79 0.37
C LEU A 206 7.26 8.24 1.78
N THR A 207 8.06 7.83 2.76
CA THR A 207 7.87 8.12 4.17
C THR A 207 9.16 8.67 4.78
N ASP A 208 9.07 9.24 5.99
CA ASP A 208 10.27 9.75 6.70
C ASP A 208 11.28 8.64 7.03
N VAL A 209 10.82 7.38 7.09
CA VAL A 209 11.65 6.21 7.33
C VAL A 209 12.13 5.53 6.03
N GLY A 210 11.77 6.06 4.86
CA GLY A 210 12.18 5.54 3.55
C GLY A 210 11.00 5.14 2.66
N GLU A 211 11.30 4.39 1.60
CA GLU A 211 10.30 3.85 0.68
C GLU A 211 9.67 2.56 1.24
N VAL A 212 8.34 2.50 1.30
CA VAL A 212 7.60 1.37 1.87
C VAL A 212 6.53 0.88 0.88
N ALA A 213 6.47 -0.44 0.65
CA ALA A 213 5.44 -1.02 -0.19
C ALA A 213 4.07 -1.00 0.49
N LEU A 214 2.99 -0.91 -0.29
CA LEU A 214 1.63 -0.90 0.25
C LEU A 214 1.31 -2.18 1.06
N SER A 215 1.92 -3.30 0.70
CA SER A 215 1.80 -4.59 1.41
C SER A 215 2.37 -4.58 2.82
N ASP A 216 3.29 -3.66 3.11
CA ASP A 216 4.07 -3.64 4.36
C ASP A 216 3.48 -2.64 5.36
N ILE A 217 2.29 -2.10 5.05
CA ILE A 217 1.54 -1.18 5.89
C ILE A 217 0.56 -1.96 6.77
N TYR A 218 0.70 -1.79 8.07
CA TYR A 218 -0.15 -2.43 9.08
C TYR A 218 -1.36 -1.58 9.50
N GLY A 219 -1.41 -0.32 9.08
CA GLY A 219 -2.52 0.59 9.35
C GLY A 219 -2.30 1.97 8.76
N VAL A 220 -3.39 2.71 8.55
CA VAL A 220 -3.36 4.09 8.06
C VAL A 220 -4.28 4.93 8.93
N TYR A 221 -3.81 6.10 9.35
CA TYR A 221 -4.51 7.02 10.22
C TYR A 221 -4.45 8.43 9.65
N ASP A 222 -5.49 9.23 9.88
CA ASP A 222 -5.38 10.66 9.63
C ASP A 222 -4.38 11.27 10.61
N LYS A 223 -3.52 12.17 10.12
CA LYS A 223 -2.62 12.94 10.98
C LYS A 223 -3.49 13.69 11.99
N LYS A 224 -3.26 13.49 13.29
CA LYS A 224 -3.94 14.26 14.34
C LYS A 224 -3.66 15.73 14.06
N GLN A 225 -4.65 16.46 13.56
CA GLN A 225 -4.55 17.90 13.41
C GLN A 225 -4.44 18.48 14.83
N GLY A 226 -3.44 19.32 15.08
CA GLY A 226 -3.45 20.21 16.23
C GLY A 226 -4.72 21.07 16.22
N PRO A 227 -5.05 21.79 17.31
CA PRO A 227 -6.25 22.62 17.37
C PRO A 227 -6.31 23.48 16.11
N THR A 228 -7.37 23.31 15.32
CA THR A 228 -7.60 24.13 14.14
C THR A 228 -7.61 25.58 14.58
N GLU A 229 -6.60 26.33 14.15
CA GLU A 229 -6.63 27.78 14.25
C GLU A 229 -7.93 28.24 13.58
N PRO A 230 -8.83 28.93 14.30
CA PRO A 230 -10.11 29.32 13.73
C PRO A 230 -9.83 30.22 12.52
N ALA A 231 -10.38 29.85 11.38
CA ALA A 231 -10.19 30.55 10.12
C ALA A 231 -10.33 32.07 10.31
N GLU A 232 -9.20 32.78 10.25
CA GLU A 232 -9.17 34.23 10.10
C GLU A 232 -9.82 34.57 8.76
N GLY A 233 -11.10 34.94 8.74
CA GLY A 233 -11.73 35.37 7.49
C GLY A 233 -13.24 35.47 7.43
N SER A 234 -13.99 34.96 8.40
CA SER A 234 -15.46 35.17 8.45
C SER A 234 -15.82 36.32 9.39
N SER A 235 -15.61 37.55 8.92
CA SER A 235 -16.33 38.69 9.51
C SER A 235 -17.82 38.39 9.52
N PRO A 236 -18.52 38.50 10.67
CA PRO A 236 -19.96 38.27 10.72
C PRO A 236 -20.67 39.31 9.84
N PRO A 237 -21.74 38.93 9.11
CA PRO A 237 -22.50 39.89 8.32
C PRO A 237 -23.10 40.98 9.23
N PRO A 238 -23.19 42.23 8.76
CA PRO A 238 -23.72 43.32 9.57
C PRO A 238 -25.19 43.07 9.93
N PRO A 239 -25.64 43.51 11.12
CA PRO A 239 -27.01 43.30 11.56
C PRO A 239 -28.00 44.04 10.64
N VAL A 240 -29.03 43.32 10.19
CA VAL A 240 -30.15 43.87 9.43
C VAL A 240 -30.95 44.77 10.36
N ASN A 241 -30.89 46.08 10.13
CA ASN A 241 -31.64 47.07 10.89
C ASN A 241 -33.09 47.10 10.40
N GLY A 242 -33.98 46.35 11.06
CA GLY A 242 -35.42 46.39 10.80
C GLY A 242 -36.08 47.57 11.52
N THR A 243 -36.29 48.68 10.82
CA THR A 243 -37.15 49.79 11.30
C THR A 243 -38.46 49.80 10.52
N ASN A 244 -39.56 49.56 11.25
CA ASN A 244 -40.99 49.85 10.98
C ASN A 244 -41.62 49.13 9.76
N VAL A 245 -42.85 48.60 9.82
CA VAL A 245 -44.10 49.30 10.17
C VAL A 245 -45.20 48.29 10.57
N VAL A 246 -46.18 48.78 11.34
CA VAL A 246 -47.59 48.34 11.52
C VAL A 246 -47.91 47.02 12.24
N GLU A 247 -48.28 47.14 13.52
CA GLU A 247 -49.51 46.51 14.01
C GLU A 247 -50.23 47.45 15.00
N GLU A 248 -51.18 48.18 14.42
CA GLU A 248 -52.18 49.00 15.09
C GLU A 248 -53.34 48.09 15.49
N ILE A 249 -53.30 47.46 16.66
CA ILE A 249 -54.52 46.92 17.31
C ILE A 249 -54.38 46.97 18.84
N SER A 250 -54.60 48.15 19.43
CA SER A 250 -55.03 48.25 20.83
C SER A 250 -55.88 49.49 21.00
N ALA A 251 -57.14 49.38 20.57
CA ALA A 251 -58.18 50.35 20.87
C ALA A 251 -59.44 49.58 21.31
N ALA A 252 -60.07 50.13 22.36
CA ALA A 252 -61.37 49.77 22.92
C ALA A 252 -61.42 48.49 23.76
N MET A 253 -61.33 48.65 25.08
CA MET A 253 -62.37 48.26 26.06
C MET A 253 -61.78 48.28 27.47
N ASP A 254 -61.83 49.43 28.16
CA ASP A 254 -62.14 49.49 29.60
C ASP A 254 -62.45 50.93 30.03
N GLY A 255 -63.71 51.22 30.35
CA GLY A 255 -64.11 52.54 30.83
C GLY A 255 -65.62 52.85 30.71
N ALA A 256 -66.40 52.32 31.66
CA ALA A 256 -67.71 52.79 32.20
C ALA A 256 -68.68 51.59 32.38
N GLY A 257 -69.30 51.31 33.54
CA GLY A 257 -69.31 51.93 34.85
C GLY A 257 -70.36 51.26 35.77
N ILE A 258 -70.16 51.39 37.08
CA ILE A 258 -71.15 51.53 38.18
C ILE A 258 -72.31 50.51 38.24
N ILE A 259 -72.29 49.62 39.25
CA ILE A 259 -73.27 49.52 40.36
C ILE A 259 -72.53 49.04 41.62
#